data_AF-A0A849TVJ3-F1
#
_entry.id   AF-A0A849TVJ3-F1
#
_cell.length_a   1.000
_cell.length_b   1.000
_cell.length_c   1.000
_cell.angle_alpha   90.00
_cell.angle_beta   90.00
_cell.angle_gamma   90.00
#
_symmetry.space_group_name_H-M   'P 1'
#
loop_
_entity.id
_entity.type
_entity.pdbx_description
1 polymer ?
#
loop_
_entity_poly.entity_id
_entity_poly.type
_entity_poly.pdbx_seq_one_letter_code
_entity_poly.pdbx_strand_id
1 'polypeptide(L)'
;EHGQAFAYKTINTDVLAWIIRRVSGQSLSAHLSERIWQPMGAEEDAHYTVDRLGIESGGGGLNTTTRDLARFGELMRNRGAANGRQIFPASVVDDITRGGDPAKFTPAGYATLPGWSYRNQWWISHNAHGVYMARGIHGQSIYIDPKAEMVIARYASHPMAGNVANDPVTLPAFMSVAKALMA
;
A
#
# COMPACT_ATOMS: atom_id res chain seq x y z
N GLU A 1 -17.96 -10.18 15.76
CA GLU A 1 -16.82 -10.96 16.33
C GLU A 1 -15.59 -10.80 15.45
N HIS A 2 -14.39 -11.09 15.99
CA HIS A 2 -13.13 -10.98 15.24
C HIS A 2 -13.11 -11.97 14.06
N GLY A 3 -12.58 -11.54 12.91
CA GLY A 3 -12.37 -12.41 11.75
C GLY A 3 -13.62 -12.78 10.92
N GLN A 4 -14.81 -12.30 11.30
CA GLN A 4 -16.07 -12.60 10.61
C GLN A 4 -16.29 -11.76 9.34
N ALA A 5 -15.91 -10.48 9.37
CA ALA A 5 -16.03 -9.58 8.23
C ALA A 5 -14.85 -8.61 8.19
N PHE A 6 -14.54 -8.13 6.99
CA PHE A 6 -13.57 -7.07 6.80
C PHE A 6 -14.14 -5.73 7.31
N ALA A 7 -13.33 -5.01 8.06
CA ALA A 7 -13.60 -3.64 8.45
C ALA A 7 -12.29 -2.85 8.42
N TYR A 8 -12.22 -1.84 7.55
CA TYR A 8 -11.05 -0.98 7.47
C TYR A 8 -11.01 -0.05 8.68
N LYS A 9 -9.95 -0.16 9.49
CA LYS A 9 -9.78 0.64 10.70
C LYS A 9 -8.32 1.06 10.84
N THR A 10 -8.06 2.36 10.73
CA THR A 10 -6.71 2.95 10.82
C THR A 10 -5.99 2.54 12.11
N ILE A 11 -6.72 2.45 13.23
CA ILE A 11 -6.16 2.05 14.53
C ILE A 11 -5.49 0.66 14.51
N ASN A 12 -5.92 -0.24 13.62
CA ASN A 12 -5.27 -1.55 13.50
C ASN A 12 -3.81 -1.38 13.02
N THR A 13 -3.56 -0.43 12.13
CA THR A 13 -2.22 -0.12 11.63
C THR A 13 -1.37 0.57 12.69
N ASP A 14 -1.96 1.44 13.52
CA ASP A 14 -1.25 2.03 14.67
C ASP A 14 -0.86 0.97 15.71
N VAL A 15 -1.71 -0.05 15.93
CA VAL A 15 -1.35 -1.21 16.78
C VAL A 15 -0.18 -2.00 16.17
N LEU A 16 -0.15 -2.21 14.84
CA LEU A 16 0.99 -2.86 14.18
C LEU A 16 2.29 -2.05 14.34
N ALA A 17 2.22 -0.72 14.19
CA ALA A 17 3.34 0.17 14.44
C ALA A 17 3.83 0.05 15.90
N TRP A 18 2.92 -0.06 16.86
CA TRP A 18 3.27 -0.26 18.25
C TRP A 18 3.96 -1.60 18.50
N ILE A 19 3.47 -2.69 17.88
CA ILE A 19 4.12 -4.00 17.94
C ILE A 19 5.53 -3.93 17.38
N ILE A 20 5.73 -3.31 16.20
CA ILE A 20 7.06 -3.11 15.60
C ILE A 20 7.98 -2.43 16.61
N ARG A 21 7.56 -1.30 17.18
CA ARG A 21 8.35 -0.55 18.16
C ARG A 21 8.72 -1.39 19.38
N ARG A 22 7.79 -2.19 19.90
CA ARG A 22 8.01 -3.03 21.08
C ARG A 22 8.96 -4.20 20.83
N VAL A 23 8.89 -4.79 19.64
CA VAL A 23 9.71 -5.96 19.28
C VAL A 23 11.10 -5.54 18.79
N SER A 24 11.21 -4.45 18.04
CA SER A 24 12.49 -3.97 17.52
C SER A 24 13.29 -3.13 18.53
N GLY A 25 12.60 -2.50 19.49
CA GLY A 25 13.21 -1.50 20.38
C GLY A 25 13.50 -0.16 19.69
N GLN A 26 13.07 0.03 18.43
CA GLN A 26 13.32 1.22 17.62
C GLN A 26 12.03 2.02 17.41
N SER A 27 12.13 3.32 17.12
CA SER A 27 10.98 4.08 16.61
C SER A 27 10.51 3.52 15.25
N LEU A 28 9.26 3.81 14.87
CA LEU A 28 8.74 3.32 13.59
C LEU A 28 9.55 3.91 12.42
N SER A 29 9.84 5.20 12.49
CA SER A 29 10.65 5.93 11.51
C SER A 29 12.06 5.33 11.36
N ALA A 30 12.76 5.06 12.47
CA ALA A 30 14.08 4.46 12.44
C ALA A 30 14.04 3.04 11.86
N HIS A 31 13.05 2.24 12.28
CA HIS A 31 12.90 0.87 11.78
C HIS A 31 12.60 0.83 10.28
N LEU A 32 11.69 1.69 9.79
CA LEU A 32 11.39 1.83 8.36
C LEU A 32 12.64 2.29 7.59
N SER A 33 13.37 3.27 8.12
CA SER A 33 14.57 3.82 7.49
C SER A 33 15.63 2.75 7.27
N GLU A 34 16.00 2.04 8.34
CA GLU A 34 17.04 1.02 8.32
C GLU A 34 16.65 -0.20 7.46
N ARG A 35 15.41 -0.68 7.59
CA ARG A 35 14.98 -1.94 6.98
C ARG A 35 14.55 -1.81 5.53
N ILE A 36 14.00 -0.66 5.14
CA ILE A 36 13.34 -0.50 3.83
C ILE A 36 13.83 0.76 3.12
N TRP A 37 13.72 1.93 3.74
CA TRP A 37 13.89 3.22 3.05
C TRP A 37 15.31 3.42 2.50
N GLN A 38 16.33 3.24 3.34
CA GLN A 38 17.72 3.36 2.89
C GLN A 38 18.12 2.18 1.97
N PRO A 39 17.83 0.90 2.30
CA PRO A 39 18.20 -0.22 1.43
C PRO A 39 17.57 -0.17 0.03
N MET A 40 16.35 0.38 -0.10
CA MET A 40 15.70 0.49 -1.41
C MET A 40 16.30 1.61 -2.28
N GLY A 41 17.18 2.44 -1.71
CA GLY A 41 17.81 3.55 -2.41
C GLY A 41 16.86 4.72 -2.60
N ALA A 42 16.08 5.08 -1.57
CA ALA A 42 15.32 6.32 -1.58
C ALA A 42 16.27 7.52 -1.79
N GLU A 43 15.84 8.48 -2.60
CA GLU A 43 16.60 9.69 -2.90
C GLU A 43 16.48 10.74 -1.80
N GLU A 44 15.31 10.83 -1.17
CA GLU A 44 15.01 11.85 -0.17
C GLU A 44 14.59 11.22 1.15
N ASP A 45 14.77 11.99 2.23
CA ASP A 45 14.22 11.64 3.53
C ASP A 45 12.69 11.64 3.49
N ALA A 46 12.09 10.69 4.19
CA ALA A 46 10.66 10.66 4.47
C ALA A 46 10.37 11.13 5.89
N HIS A 47 9.18 11.67 6.12
CA HIS A 47 8.77 12.17 7.44
C HIS A 47 7.43 11.58 7.90
N TYR A 48 7.36 11.27 9.19
CA TYR A 48 6.12 10.90 9.86
C TYR A 48 5.54 12.10 10.61
N THR A 49 4.23 12.26 10.53
CA THR A 49 3.51 13.03 11.55
C THR A 49 3.56 12.27 12.87
N VAL A 50 3.76 13.01 13.97
CA VAL A 50 3.88 12.47 15.32
C VAL A 50 2.88 13.11 16.26
N ASP A 51 2.51 12.38 17.31
CA ASP A 51 1.76 12.95 18.43
C ASP A 51 2.65 13.81 19.35
N ARG A 52 2.07 14.34 20.43
CA ARG A 52 2.78 15.16 21.44
C ARG A 52 3.90 14.42 22.18
N LEU A 53 3.95 13.09 22.10
CA LEU A 53 4.98 12.25 22.71
C LEU A 53 6.04 11.81 21.70
N GLY A 54 5.94 12.26 20.44
CA GLY A 54 6.85 11.87 19.37
C GLY A 54 6.56 10.48 18.80
N ILE A 55 5.35 9.94 18.99
CA ILE A 55 4.95 8.65 18.44
C ILE A 55 4.36 8.83 17.05
N GLU A 56 4.89 8.11 16.07
CA GLU A 56 4.49 8.19 14.67
C GLU A 56 3.06 7.67 14.43
N SER A 57 2.30 8.36 13.57
CA SER A 57 1.03 7.83 13.06
C SER A 57 1.27 6.76 11.99
N GLY A 58 1.17 5.49 12.37
CA GLY A 58 1.42 4.35 11.49
C GLY A 58 0.37 4.19 10.39
N GLY A 59 -0.88 4.56 10.67
CA GLY A 59 -2.00 4.39 9.74
C GLY A 59 -2.14 5.44 8.64
N GLY A 60 -1.38 6.55 8.67
CA GLY A 60 -1.50 7.60 7.65
C GLY A 60 -0.56 8.80 7.76
N GLY A 61 0.45 8.75 8.63
CA GLY A 61 1.33 9.89 8.88
C GLY A 61 2.56 10.03 7.99
N LEU A 62 2.83 9.05 7.11
CA LEU A 62 4.04 9.03 6.28
C LEU A 62 3.92 9.97 5.08
N ASN A 63 4.95 10.78 4.86
CA ASN A 63 5.10 11.67 3.73
C ASN A 63 6.42 11.38 3.02
N THR A 64 6.39 11.35 1.69
CA THR A 64 7.53 10.99 0.86
C THR A 64 7.52 11.82 -0.42
N THR A 65 8.59 11.78 -1.21
CA THR A 65 8.48 12.19 -2.61
C THR A 65 7.67 11.17 -3.42
N THR A 66 7.11 11.60 -4.55
CA THR A 66 6.37 10.68 -5.44
C THR A 66 7.30 9.63 -6.05
N ARG A 67 8.57 9.98 -6.34
CA ARG A 67 9.55 9.05 -6.89
C ARG A 67 9.92 7.96 -5.89
N ASP A 68 10.15 8.31 -4.64
CA ASP A 68 10.47 7.30 -3.61
C ASP A 68 9.27 6.43 -3.24
N LEU A 69 8.05 6.99 -3.34
CA LEU A 69 6.82 6.18 -3.25
C LEU A 69 6.74 5.16 -4.40
N ALA A 70 7.13 5.55 -5.62
CA ALA A 70 7.20 4.65 -6.76
C ALA A 70 8.30 3.60 -6.59
N ARG A 71 9.46 3.94 -6.01
CA ARG A 71 10.51 2.96 -5.65
C ARG A 71 9.98 1.90 -4.69
N PHE A 72 9.21 2.30 -3.68
CA PHE A 72 8.58 1.34 -2.78
C PHE A 72 7.57 0.45 -3.53
N GLY A 73 6.79 1.02 -4.46
CA GLY A 73 5.93 0.23 -5.34
C GLY A 73 6.70 -0.77 -6.22
N GLU A 74 7.84 -0.36 -6.78
CA GLU A 74 8.73 -1.21 -7.56
C GLU A 74 9.38 -2.31 -6.72
N LEU A 75 9.76 -1.98 -5.47
CA LEU A 75 10.24 -2.97 -4.51
C LEU A 75 9.17 -4.05 -4.25
N MET A 76 7.91 -3.64 -4.13
CA MET A 76 6.79 -4.57 -4.00
C MET A 76 6.57 -5.39 -5.28
N ARG A 77 6.61 -4.77 -6.47
CA ARG A 77 6.47 -5.46 -7.77
C ARG A 77 7.57 -6.52 -7.97
N ASN A 78 8.80 -6.19 -7.56
CA ASN A 78 9.97 -7.06 -7.63
C ASN A 78 10.12 -7.97 -6.40
N ARG A 79 9.01 -8.27 -5.71
CA ARG A 79 8.94 -9.25 -4.61
C ARG A 79 10.00 -9.01 -3.52
N GLY A 80 10.21 -7.74 -3.16
CA GLY A 80 11.12 -7.32 -2.09
C GLY A 80 12.60 -7.24 -2.50
N ALA A 81 12.93 -7.38 -3.79
CA ALA A 81 14.28 -7.20 -4.30
C ALA A 81 14.47 -5.82 -4.96
N ALA A 82 15.58 -5.16 -4.64
CA ALA A 82 16.04 -3.94 -5.32
C ALA A 82 17.56 -3.83 -5.25
N ASN A 83 18.18 -3.19 -6.23
CA ASN A 83 19.63 -2.91 -6.25
C ASN A 83 20.52 -4.17 -6.03
N GLY A 84 20.09 -5.32 -6.56
CA GLY A 84 20.79 -6.60 -6.40
C GLY A 84 20.69 -7.22 -5.00
N ARG A 85 19.85 -6.69 -4.11
CA ARG A 85 19.65 -7.16 -2.74
C ARG A 85 18.19 -7.55 -2.48
N GLN A 86 18.00 -8.64 -1.74
CA GLN A 86 16.70 -8.97 -1.14
C GLN A 86 16.52 -8.14 0.15
N ILE A 87 15.64 -7.15 0.12
CA ILE A 87 15.38 -6.24 1.25
C ILE A 87 14.45 -6.90 2.28
N PHE A 88 13.40 -7.57 1.81
CA PHE A 88 12.53 -8.41 2.64
C PHE A 88 12.11 -9.67 1.89
N PRO A 89 11.69 -10.76 2.56
CA PRO A 89 11.41 -12.04 1.90
C PRO A 89 10.32 -11.94 0.82
N ALA A 90 10.55 -12.57 -0.35
CA ALA A 90 9.58 -12.63 -1.45
C ALA A 90 8.22 -13.20 -1.01
N SER A 91 8.22 -14.10 -0.02
CA SER A 91 7.01 -14.70 0.56
C SER A 91 6.04 -13.68 1.15
N VAL A 92 6.50 -12.47 1.51
CA VAL A 92 5.63 -11.38 1.96
C VAL A 92 4.72 -10.92 0.83
N VAL A 93 5.27 -10.67 -0.36
CA VAL A 93 4.49 -10.26 -1.55
C VAL A 93 3.63 -11.42 -2.04
N ASP A 94 4.16 -12.64 -2.02
CA ASP A 94 3.39 -13.84 -2.39
C ASP A 94 2.17 -14.01 -1.46
N ASP A 95 2.33 -13.79 -0.16
CA ASP A 95 1.20 -13.85 0.76
C ASP A 95 0.19 -12.74 0.51
N ILE A 96 0.64 -11.48 0.33
CA ILE A 96 -0.23 -10.35 0.01
C ILE A 96 -1.08 -10.64 -1.24
N THR A 97 -0.43 -11.09 -2.31
CA THR A 97 -1.04 -11.25 -3.64
C THR A 97 -1.95 -12.48 -3.74
N ARG A 98 -1.85 -13.45 -2.81
CA ARG A 98 -2.88 -14.50 -2.64
C ARG A 98 -4.27 -13.93 -2.32
N GLY A 99 -4.34 -12.72 -1.78
CA GLY A 99 -5.60 -12.09 -1.40
C GLY A 99 -6.25 -12.65 -0.14
N GLY A 100 -7.23 -11.87 0.34
CA GLY A 100 -8.12 -12.27 1.42
C GLY A 100 -9.35 -13.00 0.87
N ASP A 101 -10.26 -13.36 1.78
CA ASP A 101 -11.55 -13.95 1.42
C ASP A 101 -12.52 -12.86 0.89
N PRO A 102 -12.91 -12.89 -0.40
CA PRO A 102 -13.84 -11.91 -0.95
C PRO A 102 -15.21 -11.92 -0.26
N ALA A 103 -15.69 -13.07 0.23
CA ALA A 103 -16.98 -13.17 0.92
C ALA A 103 -16.98 -12.42 2.26
N LYS A 104 -15.83 -12.36 2.94
CA LYS A 104 -15.65 -11.53 4.14
C LYS A 104 -15.45 -10.05 3.81
N PHE A 105 -15.00 -9.73 2.60
CA PHE A 105 -14.80 -8.36 2.13
C PHE A 105 -16.10 -7.71 1.66
N THR A 106 -16.96 -8.44 0.94
CA THR A 106 -18.22 -7.92 0.37
C THR A 106 -19.10 -7.15 1.36
N PRO A 107 -19.31 -7.59 2.63
CA PRO A 107 -20.13 -6.86 3.60
C PRO A 107 -19.63 -5.45 3.94
N ALA A 108 -18.36 -5.13 3.65
CA ALA A 108 -17.80 -3.79 3.87
C ALA A 108 -18.34 -2.73 2.89
N GLY A 109 -19.05 -3.14 1.82
CA GLY A 109 -19.85 -2.23 1.00
C GLY A 109 -19.07 -1.31 0.06
N TYR A 110 -17.84 -1.68 -0.34
CA TYR A 110 -17.07 -0.92 -1.33
C TYR A 110 -17.66 -1.08 -2.74
N ALA A 111 -18.65 -0.25 -3.08
CA ALA A 111 -19.39 -0.31 -4.34
C ALA A 111 -18.52 -0.23 -5.61
N THR A 112 -17.37 0.44 -5.53
CA THR A 112 -16.42 0.61 -6.64
C THR A 112 -15.38 -0.51 -6.73
N LEU A 113 -15.39 -1.47 -5.81
CA LEU A 113 -14.43 -2.57 -5.74
C LEU A 113 -15.11 -3.96 -5.74
N PRO A 114 -15.99 -4.26 -6.72
CA PRO A 114 -16.67 -5.56 -6.78
C PRO A 114 -15.66 -6.69 -6.97
N GLY A 115 -15.75 -7.74 -6.15
CA GLY A 115 -14.88 -8.91 -6.21
C GLY A 115 -13.48 -8.73 -5.61
N TRP A 116 -13.16 -7.54 -5.08
CA TRP A 116 -11.87 -7.30 -4.43
C TRP A 116 -11.80 -7.99 -3.07
N SER A 117 -10.57 -8.07 -2.54
CA SER A 117 -10.32 -8.46 -1.15
C SER A 117 -9.25 -7.55 -0.52
N TYR A 118 -8.94 -7.79 0.76
CA TYR A 118 -7.88 -7.10 1.48
C TYR A 118 -7.00 -8.11 2.21
N ARG A 119 -5.68 -7.92 2.16
CA ARG A 119 -4.70 -8.75 2.86
C ARG A 119 -3.47 -7.96 3.23
N ASN A 120 -3.01 -8.10 4.48
CA ASN A 120 -1.76 -7.53 4.99
C ASN A 120 -1.51 -6.07 4.58
N GLN A 121 -2.52 -5.21 4.71
CA GLN A 121 -2.48 -3.79 4.37
C GLN A 121 -2.64 -3.41 2.88
N TRP A 122 -2.98 -4.37 2.01
CA TRP A 122 -3.15 -4.15 0.56
C TRP A 122 -4.54 -4.53 0.06
N TRP A 123 -5.03 -3.76 -0.91
CA TRP A 123 -6.26 -4.01 -1.65
C TRP A 123 -5.96 -4.84 -2.89
N ILE A 124 -6.62 -5.99 -3.03
CA ILE A 124 -6.31 -6.98 -4.08
C ILE A 124 -7.50 -7.08 -5.04
N SER A 125 -7.25 -6.84 -6.33
CA SER A 125 -8.32 -6.71 -7.32
C SER A 125 -8.87 -8.01 -7.86
N HIS A 126 -8.09 -9.10 -7.79
CA HIS A 126 -8.39 -10.40 -8.43
C HIS A 126 -8.66 -10.32 -9.94
N ASN A 127 -8.21 -9.25 -10.60
CA ASN A 127 -8.36 -9.11 -12.05
C ASN A 127 -7.32 -9.96 -12.81
N ALA A 128 -7.46 -10.05 -14.13
CA ALA A 128 -6.56 -10.84 -14.99
C ALA A 128 -5.11 -10.32 -15.06
N HIS A 129 -4.82 -9.17 -14.45
CA HIS A 129 -3.48 -8.58 -14.36
C HIS A 129 -2.82 -8.86 -12.99
N GLY A 130 -3.56 -9.41 -12.03
CA GLY A 130 -3.07 -9.63 -10.67
C GLY A 130 -2.84 -8.32 -9.93
N VAL A 131 -3.60 -7.26 -10.24
CA VAL A 131 -3.39 -5.93 -9.68
C VAL A 131 -3.64 -5.91 -8.18
N TYR A 132 -2.76 -5.23 -7.45
CA TYR A 132 -2.92 -4.90 -6.04
C TYR A 132 -2.45 -3.47 -5.77
N MET A 133 -2.99 -2.84 -4.73
CA MET A 133 -2.68 -1.44 -4.46
C MET A 133 -2.81 -1.04 -2.98
N ALA A 134 -2.03 -0.02 -2.62
CA ALA A 134 -2.26 0.76 -1.41
C ALA A 134 -3.11 1.99 -1.76
N ARG A 135 -4.05 2.37 -0.89
CA ARG A 135 -5.04 3.42 -1.13
C ARG A 135 -5.07 4.38 0.05
N GLY A 136 -5.02 5.68 -0.23
CA GLY A 136 -5.19 6.73 0.77
C GLY A 136 -6.38 7.63 0.43
N ILE A 137 -6.98 8.23 1.46
CA ILE A 137 -8.04 9.23 1.26
C ILE A 137 -7.53 10.43 0.45
N HIS A 138 -8.43 11.18 -0.16
CA HIS A 138 -8.12 12.32 -1.04
C HIS A 138 -7.34 11.93 -2.33
N GLY A 139 -7.29 10.64 -2.66
CA GLY A 139 -6.82 10.14 -3.95
C GLY A 139 -5.38 9.62 -3.99
N GLN A 140 -4.79 9.25 -2.85
CA GLN A 140 -3.43 8.69 -2.83
C GLN A 140 -3.46 7.25 -3.32
N SER A 141 -2.47 6.83 -4.11
CA SER A 141 -2.38 5.44 -4.58
C SER A 141 -0.95 4.98 -4.83
N ILE A 142 -0.68 3.72 -4.50
CA ILE A 142 0.40 2.92 -5.08
C ILE A 142 -0.28 1.78 -5.80
N TYR A 143 -0.42 1.89 -7.13
CA TYR A 143 -1.05 0.89 -7.98
C TYR A 143 0.03 0.03 -8.62
N ILE A 144 -0.07 -1.29 -8.47
CA ILE A 144 0.92 -2.23 -8.99
C ILE A 144 0.21 -3.19 -9.93
N ASP A 145 0.69 -3.23 -11.18
CA ASP A 145 0.26 -4.16 -12.21
C ASP A 145 1.44 -5.07 -12.59
N PRO A 146 1.51 -6.29 -12.01
CA PRO A 146 2.58 -7.23 -12.32
C PRO A 146 2.61 -7.65 -13.79
N LYS A 147 1.44 -7.73 -14.44
CA LYS A 147 1.34 -8.20 -15.84
C LYS A 147 1.86 -7.17 -16.83
N ALA A 148 1.62 -5.89 -16.57
CA ALA A 148 2.15 -4.79 -17.36
C ALA A 148 3.53 -4.32 -16.89
N GLU A 149 4.13 -4.99 -15.90
CA GLU A 149 5.39 -4.59 -15.26
C GLU A 149 5.40 -3.12 -14.83
N MET A 150 4.29 -2.65 -14.26
CA MET A 150 4.03 -1.23 -14.05
C MET A 150 3.70 -0.90 -12.59
N VAL A 151 4.23 0.25 -12.14
CA VAL A 151 3.84 0.91 -10.89
C VAL A 151 3.37 2.33 -11.19
N ILE A 152 2.24 2.71 -10.60
CA ILE A 152 1.77 4.11 -10.57
C ILE A 152 1.73 4.58 -9.12
N ALA A 153 2.59 5.55 -8.80
CA ALA A 153 2.51 6.33 -7.57
C ALA A 153 1.75 7.63 -7.82
N ARG A 154 0.74 7.91 -6.99
CA ARG A 154 -0.09 9.11 -7.11
C ARG A 154 -0.28 9.77 -5.75
N TYR A 155 0.09 11.04 -5.66
CA TYR A 155 -0.43 11.96 -4.66
C TYR A 155 -1.53 12.84 -5.26
N ALA A 156 -2.55 13.15 -4.45
CA ALA A 156 -3.65 14.03 -4.84
C ALA A 156 -4.22 14.75 -3.60
N SER A 157 -5.02 15.79 -3.84
CA SER A 157 -5.68 16.57 -2.80
C SER A 157 -7.18 16.71 -3.10
N HIS A 158 -7.81 15.59 -3.48
CA HIS A 158 -9.21 15.57 -3.90
C HIS A 158 -10.14 16.11 -2.79
N PRO A 159 -11.11 16.99 -3.07
CA PRO A 159 -11.95 17.61 -2.03
C PRO A 159 -12.79 16.60 -1.25
N MET A 160 -13.19 15.49 -1.88
CA MET A 160 -13.83 14.38 -1.19
C MET A 160 -12.78 13.35 -0.74
N ALA A 161 -12.78 13.04 0.56
CA ALA A 161 -11.84 12.09 1.17
C ALA A 161 -12.02 10.66 0.63
N GLY A 162 -13.26 10.20 0.47
CA GLY A 162 -13.57 8.83 0.09
C GLY A 162 -13.13 8.48 -1.33
N ASN A 163 -12.48 7.33 -1.50
CA ASN A 163 -12.03 6.86 -2.82
C ASN A 163 -13.17 6.56 -3.80
N VAL A 164 -14.41 6.36 -3.32
CA VAL A 164 -15.60 6.21 -4.18
C VAL A 164 -15.77 7.37 -5.17
N ALA A 165 -15.29 8.58 -4.82
CA ALA A 165 -15.29 9.75 -5.70
C ALA A 165 -14.16 9.75 -6.75
N ASN A 166 -13.12 8.92 -6.56
CA ASN A 166 -11.93 8.86 -7.42
C ASN A 166 -11.94 7.61 -8.30
N ASP A 167 -12.30 6.45 -7.74
CA ASP A 167 -12.19 5.13 -8.39
C ASP A 167 -12.81 5.05 -9.80
N PRO A 168 -14.00 5.65 -10.07
CA PRO A 168 -14.60 5.59 -11.40
C PRO A 168 -13.76 6.24 -12.50
N VAL A 169 -12.83 7.13 -12.13
CA VAL A 169 -11.91 7.81 -13.07
C VAL A 169 -10.53 7.17 -13.00
N THR A 170 -9.98 6.96 -11.81
CA THR A 170 -8.59 6.55 -11.65
C THR A 170 -8.34 5.09 -12.02
N LEU A 171 -9.20 4.15 -11.62
CA LEU A 171 -8.98 2.72 -11.91
C LEU A 171 -9.01 2.43 -13.42
N PRO A 172 -9.98 2.94 -14.21
CA PRO A 172 -9.94 2.79 -15.66
C PRO A 172 -8.74 3.49 -16.30
N ALA A 173 -8.35 4.68 -15.81
CA ALA A 173 -7.18 5.39 -16.33
C ALA A 173 -5.89 4.58 -16.13
N PHE A 174 -5.66 4.02 -14.94
CA PHE A 174 -4.49 3.18 -14.65
C PHE A 174 -4.46 1.93 -15.55
N MET A 175 -5.60 1.25 -15.70
CA MET A 175 -5.72 0.10 -16.59
C MET A 175 -5.48 0.47 -18.07
N SER A 176 -5.90 1.67 -18.51
CA SER A 176 -5.62 2.14 -19.87
C SER A 176 -4.12 2.38 -20.10
N VAL A 177 -3.39 2.91 -19.11
CA VAL A 177 -1.92 3.03 -19.19
C VAL A 177 -1.27 1.64 -19.28
N ALA A 178 -1.69 0.68 -18.45
CA ALA A 178 -1.21 -0.70 -18.52
C ALA A 178 -1.40 -1.32 -19.92
N LYS A 179 -2.60 -1.17 -20.49
CA LYS A 179 -2.89 -1.67 -21.84
C LYS A 179 -2.02 -1.00 -22.91
N ALA A 180 -1.73 0.29 -22.78
CA ALA A 180 -0.89 1.01 -23.72
C ALA A 180 0.59 0.58 -23.65
N LEU A 181 1.10 0.20 -22.47
CA LEU A 181 2.46 -0.30 -22.30
C LEU A 181 2.65 -1.74 -22.81
N MET A 182 1.56 -2.50 -22.91
CA MET A 182 1.55 -3.89 -23.38
C MET A 182 1.21 -4.05 -24.87
N ALA A 183 0.91 -2.95 -25.57
CA ALA A 183 0.57 -2.92 -26.99
C ALA A 183 1.82 -2.79 -27.86
#